data_AF-A0AAD7NS94-F1
#
_entry.id   AF-A0AAD7NS94-F1
#
_cell.length_a   1.000
_cell.length_b   1.000
_cell.length_c   1.000
_cell.angle_alpha   90.00
_cell.angle_beta   90.00
_cell.angle_gamma   90.00
#
_symmetry.space_group_name_H-M   'P 1'
#
loop_
_entity.id
_entity.type
_entity.pdbx_description
1 polymer ?
#
loop_
_entity_poly.entity_id
_entity_poly.type
_entity_poly.pdbx_seq_one_letter_code
_entity_poly.pdbx_strand_id
1 'polypeptide(L)'
;MPGSKLPHHDIMKEIVRWLGYVLRGCLDKYVVKSAVERYIYTYYTLWYQYVFIPVPPEHQLHIMSFLNLAAFDNTSKLSTKSCTKETANVVDIKIIVHGMLEDKKVFNTHCAHCDSIYSSLLRSLSSSRPGELVESSCYHGSNKALTWEDHNFWVIPNPEIHTALVSA
;
A
#
# COMPACT_ATOMS: atom_id res chain seq x y z
N MET A 1 -23.81 33.79 9.39
CA MET A 1 -23.69 32.32 9.57
C MET A 1 -22.34 32.04 10.20
N PRO A 2 -22.22 31.17 11.22
CA PRO A 2 -20.93 30.90 11.83
C PRO A 2 -20.15 29.93 10.93
N GLY A 3 -19.58 30.48 9.86
CA GLY A 3 -18.52 29.82 9.10
C GLY A 3 -17.21 30.40 9.59
N SER A 4 -16.32 29.56 10.11
CA SER A 4 -14.95 29.98 10.41
C SER A 4 -14.30 30.52 9.14
N LYS A 5 -13.48 31.57 9.26
CA LYS A 5 -12.72 32.08 8.12
C LYS A 5 -11.70 31.03 7.70
N LEU A 6 -11.58 30.81 6.39
CA LEU A 6 -10.55 29.93 5.85
C LEU A 6 -9.17 30.40 6.34
N PRO A 7 -8.28 29.49 6.79
CA PRO A 7 -6.96 29.89 7.24
C PRO A 7 -6.18 30.57 6.12
N HIS A 8 -5.40 31.58 6.50
CA HIS A 8 -4.50 32.26 5.57
C HIS A 8 -3.50 31.25 4.97
N HIS A 9 -3.05 31.52 3.75
CA HIS A 9 -2.13 30.64 3.02
C HIS A 9 -0.86 30.31 3.83
N ASP A 10 -0.35 31.26 4.62
CA ASP A 10 0.85 31.03 5.43
C ASP A 10 0.62 30.03 6.57
N ILE A 11 -0.55 30.09 7.21
CA ILE A 11 -0.92 29.12 8.26
C ILE A 11 -1.04 27.72 7.64
N MET A 12 -1.63 27.62 6.46
CA MET A 12 -1.72 26.34 5.75
C MET A 12 -0.35 25.82 5.35
N LYS A 13 0.58 26.68 4.90
CA LYS A 13 1.97 26.27 4.61
C LYS A 13 2.67 25.73 5.86
N GLU A 14 2.45 26.33 7.03
CA GLU A 14 2.96 25.81 8.30
C GLU A 14 2.34 24.45 8.67
N ILE A 15 1.03 24.29 8.50
CA ILE A 15 0.36 22.98 8.72
C ILE A 15 0.96 21.92 7.78
N VAL A 16 1.21 22.27 6.53
CA VAL A 16 1.82 21.36 5.54
C VAL A 16 3.27 21.01 5.90
N ARG A 17 4.06 21.98 6.40
CA ARG A 17 5.40 21.72 6.95
C ARG A 17 5.34 20.77 8.15
N TRP A 18 4.45 21.04 9.09
CA TRP A 18 4.23 20.21 10.26
C TRP A 18 3.82 18.78 9.86
N LEU A 19 2.91 18.63 8.91
CA LEU A 19 2.52 17.33 8.33
C LEU A 19 3.72 16.59 7.73
N GLY A 20 4.56 17.29 6.96
CA GLY A 20 5.80 16.72 6.44
C GLY A 20 6.74 16.21 7.53
N TYR A 21 6.88 16.95 8.64
CA TYR A 21 7.70 16.54 9.78
C TYR A 21 7.14 15.31 10.50
N VAL A 22 5.85 15.32 10.81
CA VAL A 22 5.19 14.20 11.52
C VAL A 22 5.26 12.92 10.69
N LEU A 23 4.95 13.01 9.39
CA LEU A 23 4.97 11.84 8.51
C LEU A 23 6.39 11.29 8.30
N ARG A 24 7.41 12.13 8.38
CA ARG A 24 8.82 11.68 8.32
C ARG A 24 9.16 10.78 9.50
N GLY A 25 8.69 11.11 10.70
CA GLY A 25 8.91 10.29 11.89
C GLY A 25 8.28 8.90 11.82
N CYS A 26 7.24 8.71 11.01
CA CYS A 26 6.59 7.42 10.81
C CYS A 26 7.20 6.57 9.68
N LEU A 27 7.94 7.17 8.74
CA LEU A 27 8.43 6.53 7.51
C LEU A 27 9.97 6.57 7.39
N ASP A 28 10.66 6.76 8.52
CA ASP A 28 12.12 6.84 8.71
C ASP A 28 12.84 7.93 7.90
N LYS A 29 12.99 7.74 6.58
CA LYS A 29 13.90 8.54 5.74
C LYS A 29 13.22 9.46 4.72
N TYR A 30 12.03 9.14 4.26
CA TYR A 30 11.34 9.89 3.20
C TYR A 30 9.84 9.95 3.43
N VAL A 31 9.24 11.09 3.10
CA VAL A 31 7.79 11.23 3.06
C VAL A 31 7.33 11.12 1.61
N VAL A 32 6.32 10.29 1.35
CA VAL A 32 5.74 10.20 0.01
C VAL A 32 4.89 11.44 -0.23
N LYS A 33 5.16 12.17 -1.31
CA LYS A 33 4.43 13.40 -1.65
C LYS A 33 2.91 13.19 -1.70
N SER A 34 2.47 12.08 -2.30
CA SER A 34 1.05 11.73 -2.42
C SER A 34 0.37 11.50 -1.07
N ALA A 35 1.11 11.11 -0.02
CA ALA A 35 0.54 10.99 1.32
C ALA A 35 0.19 12.37 1.88
N VAL A 36 1.10 13.35 1.75
CA VAL A 36 0.87 14.74 2.19
C VAL A 36 -0.30 15.36 1.43
N GLU A 37 -0.33 15.18 0.10
CA GLU A 37 -1.44 15.65 -0.75
C GLU A 37 -2.77 15.06 -0.27
N ARG A 38 -2.82 13.76 0.04
CA ARG A 38 -4.03 13.09 0.53
C ARG A 38 -4.51 13.66 1.87
N TYR A 39 -3.61 13.95 2.81
CA TYR A 39 -3.99 14.61 4.07
C TYR A 39 -4.52 16.02 3.86
N ILE A 40 -3.94 16.79 2.92
CA ILE A 40 -4.45 18.13 2.58
C ILE A 40 -5.86 18.04 1.98
N TYR A 41 -6.09 17.10 1.07
CA TYR A 41 -7.43 16.86 0.51
C TYR A 41 -8.42 16.46 1.60
N THR A 42 -8.05 15.56 2.51
CA THR A 42 -8.88 15.19 3.65
C THR A 42 -9.21 16.41 4.51
N TYR A 43 -8.23 17.27 4.79
CA TYR A 43 -8.47 18.52 5.52
C TYR A 43 -9.51 19.40 4.82
N TYR A 44 -9.41 19.59 3.50
CA TYR A 44 -10.40 20.39 2.75
C TYR A 44 -11.79 19.76 2.73
N THR A 45 -11.89 18.43 2.64
CA THR A 45 -13.17 17.72 2.75
C THR A 45 -13.80 17.93 4.13
N LEU A 46 -13.01 17.79 5.21
CA LEU A 46 -13.49 18.02 6.57
C LEU A 46 -13.87 19.49 6.78
N TRP A 47 -13.08 20.42 6.26
CA TRP A 47 -13.40 21.85 6.31
C TRP A 47 -14.78 22.13 5.71
N TYR A 48 -15.03 21.61 4.50
CA TYR A 48 -16.34 21.74 3.87
C TYR A 48 -17.45 21.13 4.72
N GLN A 49 -17.23 19.95 5.30
CA GLN A 49 -18.23 19.26 6.11
C GLN A 49 -18.59 19.99 7.40
N TYR A 50 -17.62 20.63 8.07
CA TYR A 50 -17.85 21.30 9.35
C TYR A 50 -18.20 22.78 9.21
N VAL A 51 -17.66 23.45 8.19
CA VAL A 51 -17.78 24.91 8.02
C VAL A 51 -18.80 25.26 6.94
N PHE A 52 -19.20 24.31 6.09
CA PHE A 52 -20.11 24.49 4.95
C PHE A 52 -19.66 25.57 3.95
N ILE A 53 -18.37 25.95 3.99
CA ILE A 53 -17.74 26.88 3.05
C ILE A 53 -16.79 26.07 2.18
N PRO A 54 -16.99 26.02 0.85
CA PRO A 54 -16.05 25.36 -0.05
C PRO A 54 -14.73 26.14 -0.10
N VAL A 55 -13.62 25.41 -0.12
CA VAL A 55 -12.29 26.00 -0.25
C VAL A 55 -12.10 26.43 -1.71
N PRO A 56 -11.78 27.71 -1.99
CA PRO A 56 -11.57 28.20 -3.35
C PRO A 56 -10.48 27.40 -4.08
N PRO A 57 -10.64 27.07 -5.38
CA PRO A 57 -9.64 26.32 -6.15
C PRO A 57 -8.26 26.98 -6.17
N GLU A 58 -8.22 28.31 -6.21
CA GLU A 58 -6.97 29.10 -6.18
C GLU A 58 -6.15 28.86 -4.92
N HIS A 59 -6.83 28.76 -3.76
CA HIS A 59 -6.18 28.48 -2.48
C HIS A 59 -5.59 27.06 -2.48
N GLN A 60 -6.32 26.09 -3.01
CA GLN A 60 -5.84 24.71 -3.16
C GLN A 60 -4.60 24.65 -4.06
N LEU A 61 -4.63 25.33 -5.22
CA LEU A 61 -3.50 25.40 -6.16
C LEU A 61 -2.26 26.05 -5.53
N HIS A 62 -2.44 27.09 -4.71
CA HIS A 62 -1.34 27.75 -4.03
C HIS A 62 -0.69 26.83 -2.98
N ILE A 63 -1.48 26.06 -2.23
CA ILE A 63 -0.93 25.09 -1.25
C ILE A 63 -0.30 23.88 -1.96
N MET A 64 -0.89 23.39 -3.05
CA MET A 64 -0.32 22.26 -3.80
C MET A 64 0.97 22.65 -4.54
N SER A 65 1.06 23.88 -5.07
CA SER A 65 2.30 24.38 -5.67
C SER A 65 3.42 24.56 -4.63
N PHE A 66 3.07 24.86 -3.37
CA PHE A 66 4.04 24.93 -2.28
C PHE A 66 4.77 23.60 -2.02
N LEU A 67 4.10 22.46 -2.21
CA LEU A 67 4.74 21.13 -2.10
C LEU A 67 5.82 20.88 -3.16
N ASN A 68 5.77 21.58 -4.29
CA ASN A 68 6.75 21.45 -5.38
C ASN A 68 7.91 22.45 -5.26
N LEU A 69 7.85 23.39 -4.31
CA LEU A 69 8.92 24.35 -4.10
C LEU A 69 10.12 23.68 -3.41
N ALA A 70 11.33 23.98 -3.88
CA ALA A 70 12.59 23.53 -3.27
C ALA A 70 12.72 23.86 -1.76
N ALA A 71 11.98 24.87 -1.29
CA ALA A 71 11.91 25.22 0.13
C ALA A 71 11.29 24.10 0.99
N PHE A 72 10.41 23.26 0.44
CA PHE A 72 9.79 22.14 1.15
C PHE A 72 10.72 20.91 1.23
N ASP A 73 11.52 20.69 0.17
CA ASP A 73 12.52 19.61 0.13
C ASP A 73 13.59 19.74 1.23
N ASN A 74 13.90 20.97 1.65
CA ASN A 74 14.82 21.23 2.76
C ASN A 74 14.27 20.77 4.12
N THR A 75 12.95 20.85 4.32
CA THR A 75 12.26 20.44 5.57
C THR A 75 12.02 18.93 5.62
N SER A 76 11.57 18.35 4.51
CA SER A 76 11.38 16.90 4.36
C SER A 76 11.69 16.50 2.93
N LYS A 77 12.71 15.66 2.72
CA LYS A 77 12.97 15.09 1.40
C LYS A 77 11.77 14.27 0.97
N LEU A 78 10.98 14.81 0.05
CA LEU A 78 9.85 14.11 -0.52
C LEU A 78 10.39 13.05 -1.48
N SER A 79 10.00 11.79 -1.29
CA SER A 79 10.22 10.76 -2.30
C SER A 79 9.00 10.70 -3.20
N THR A 80 9.21 10.99 -4.48
CA THR A 80 8.28 10.63 -5.56
C THR A 80 8.52 9.21 -6.07
N LYS A 81 9.64 8.59 -5.68
CA LYS A 81 9.94 7.21 -6.08
C LYS A 81 9.00 6.25 -5.38
N SER A 82 8.35 5.39 -6.14
CA SER A 82 7.78 4.16 -5.63
C SER A 82 8.89 3.43 -4.88
N CYS A 83 8.62 3.02 -3.64
CA CYS A 83 9.57 2.21 -2.88
C CYS A 83 9.84 0.94 -3.70
N THR A 84 11.09 0.76 -4.16
CA THR A 84 11.51 -0.48 -4.80
C THR A 84 11.43 -1.56 -3.74
N LYS A 85 10.36 -2.36 -3.76
CA LYS A 85 10.29 -3.57 -2.94
C LYS A 85 11.32 -4.53 -3.50
N GLU A 86 12.29 -4.87 -2.67
CA GLU A 86 13.20 -5.97 -2.95
C GLU A 86 12.37 -7.26 -3.02
N THR A 87 12.68 -8.12 -3.99
CA THR A 87 12.10 -9.46 -4.08
C THR A 87 12.44 -10.22 -2.80
N ALA A 88 11.45 -10.90 -2.21
CA ALA A 88 11.67 -11.61 -0.96
C ALA A 88 12.71 -12.73 -1.11
N ASN A 89 13.52 -12.94 -0.08
CA ASN A 89 14.53 -13.99 -0.08
C ASN A 89 13.86 -15.37 -0.06
N VAL A 90 14.37 -16.30 -0.88
CA VAL A 90 13.88 -17.70 -0.96
C VAL A 90 13.90 -18.38 0.42
N VAL A 91 14.88 -18.06 1.27
CA VAL A 91 14.97 -18.64 2.62
C VAL A 91 13.79 -18.19 3.49
N ASP A 92 13.45 -16.90 3.46
CA ASP A 92 12.35 -16.35 4.25
C ASP A 92 11.00 -16.92 3.80
N ILE A 93 10.81 -17.04 2.48
CA ILE A 93 9.61 -17.65 1.91
C ILE A 93 9.49 -19.10 2.37
N LYS A 94 10.58 -19.88 2.36
CA LYS A 94 10.56 -21.27 2.83
C LYS A 94 10.15 -21.38 4.30
N ILE A 95 10.68 -20.50 5.16
CA ILE A 95 10.33 -20.48 6.58
C ILE A 95 8.84 -20.17 6.76
N ILE A 96 8.32 -19.17 6.04
CA ILE A 96 6.90 -18.79 6.10
C ILE A 96 6.00 -19.93 5.61
N VAL A 97 6.31 -20.53 4.47
CA VAL A 97 5.53 -21.65 3.90
C VAL A 97 5.54 -22.84 4.84
N HIS A 98 6.69 -23.16 5.43
CA HIS A 98 6.80 -24.25 6.40
C HIS A 98 5.94 -23.98 7.65
N GLY A 99 6.04 -22.77 8.22
CA GLY A 99 5.19 -22.38 9.36
C GLY A 99 3.69 -22.42 9.04
N MET A 100 3.31 -22.03 7.82
CA MET A 100 1.92 -22.15 7.36
C MET A 100 1.48 -23.60 7.25
N LEU A 101 2.33 -24.53 6.78
CA LEU A 101 2.00 -25.95 6.65
C LEU A 101 1.90 -26.66 8.01
N GLU A 102 2.66 -26.22 9.00
CA GLU A 102 2.64 -26.79 10.35
C GLU A 102 1.49 -26.26 11.22
N ASP A 103 0.97 -25.07 10.91
CA ASP A 103 -0.08 -24.41 11.68
C ASP A 103 -1.46 -25.01 11.40
N LYS A 104 -1.94 -25.83 12.34
CA LYS A 104 -3.27 -26.46 12.34
C LYS A 104 -4.33 -25.69 13.09
N LYS A 105 -4.03 -24.49 13.62
CA LYS A 105 -4.96 -23.68 14.42
C LYS A 105 -5.60 -22.57 13.61
N VAL A 106 -4.82 -21.94 12.73
CA VAL A 106 -5.30 -20.86 11.85
C VAL A 106 -5.72 -21.42 10.50
N PHE A 107 -4.94 -22.34 9.94
CA PHE A 107 -5.21 -22.96 8.64
C PHE A 107 -5.79 -24.37 8.85
N ASN A 108 -7.09 -24.43 9.11
CA ASN A 108 -7.74 -25.69 9.49
C ASN A 108 -8.03 -26.61 8.30
N THR A 109 -7.89 -26.13 7.06
CA THR A 109 -8.20 -26.89 5.84
C THR A 109 -7.02 -26.87 4.87
N HIS A 110 -6.85 -27.96 4.12
CA HIS A 110 -5.84 -28.03 3.06
C HIS A 110 -6.02 -26.93 2.01
N CYS A 111 -7.27 -26.57 1.69
CA CYS A 111 -7.54 -25.43 0.80
C CYS A 111 -6.98 -24.12 1.38
N ALA A 112 -7.21 -23.83 2.67
CA ALA A 112 -6.70 -22.62 3.31
C ALA A 112 -5.16 -22.56 3.32
N HIS A 113 -4.49 -23.71 3.48
CA HIS A 113 -3.04 -23.80 3.31
C HIS A 113 -2.63 -23.45 1.88
N CYS A 114 -3.22 -24.11 0.87
CA CYS A 114 -2.90 -23.88 -0.53
C CYS A 114 -3.11 -22.43 -0.93
N ASP A 115 -4.24 -21.82 -0.57
CA ASP A 115 -4.58 -20.44 -0.91
C ASP A 115 -3.62 -19.43 -0.27
N SER A 116 -3.25 -19.66 0.99
CA SER A 116 -2.35 -18.78 1.75
C SER A 116 -0.91 -18.89 1.27
N ILE A 117 -0.44 -20.11 0.97
CA ILE A 117 0.88 -20.35 0.40
C ILE A 117 0.97 -19.74 -1.00
N TYR A 118 -0.05 -19.95 -1.83
CA TYR A 118 -0.13 -19.39 -3.18
C TYR A 118 -0.08 -17.86 -3.16
N SER A 119 -0.89 -17.23 -2.31
CA SER A 119 -0.89 -15.77 -2.13
C SER A 119 0.46 -15.23 -1.66
N SER A 120 1.14 -15.96 -0.76
CA SER A 120 2.45 -15.58 -0.25
C SER A 120 3.54 -15.68 -1.32
N LEU A 121 3.50 -16.74 -2.15
CA LEU A 121 4.40 -16.93 -3.29
C LEU A 121 4.20 -15.83 -4.34
N LEU A 122 2.96 -15.54 -4.73
CA LEU A 122 2.66 -14.45 -5.67
C LEU A 122 3.14 -13.10 -5.14
N ARG A 123 2.95 -12.82 -3.85
CA ARG A 123 3.41 -11.58 -3.22
C ARG A 123 4.94 -11.52 -3.12
N SER A 124 5.61 -12.65 -3.01
CA SER A 124 7.07 -12.70 -2.97
C SER A 124 7.71 -12.40 -4.32
N LEU A 125 7.02 -12.77 -5.41
CA LEU A 125 7.46 -12.59 -6.79
C LEU A 125 6.99 -11.26 -7.40
N SER A 126 5.93 -10.66 -6.85
CA SER A 126 5.36 -9.41 -7.34
C SER A 126 5.58 -8.24 -6.38
N SER A 127 5.83 -7.04 -6.92
CA SER A 127 5.82 -5.82 -6.12
C SER A 127 4.39 -5.38 -5.73
N SER A 128 3.38 -6.09 -6.24
CA SER A 128 1.96 -5.78 -6.09
C SER A 128 1.50 -5.80 -4.64
N ARG A 129 0.44 -5.05 -4.37
CA ARG A 129 -0.25 -5.08 -3.06
C ARG A 129 -1.10 -6.36 -3.01
N PRO A 130 -1.32 -6.98 -1.83
CA PRO A 130 -2.22 -8.13 -1.71
C PRO A 130 -3.61 -7.86 -2.31
N GLY A 131 -4.16 -6.67 -2.07
CA GLY A 131 -5.44 -6.27 -2.65
C GLY A 131 -5.42 -6.11 -4.17
N GLU A 132 -4.30 -5.77 -4.79
CA GLU A 132 -4.21 -5.69 -6.27
C GLU A 132 -4.23 -7.07 -6.93
N LEU A 133 -3.82 -8.12 -6.22
CA LEU A 133 -3.88 -9.51 -6.72
C LEU A 133 -5.30 -10.06 -6.65
N VAL A 134 -6.09 -9.62 -5.66
CA VAL A 134 -7.42 -10.17 -5.33
C VAL A 134 -8.56 -9.33 -5.91
N GLU A 135 -8.41 -8.00 -5.99
CA GLU A 135 -9.49 -7.07 -6.33
C GLU A 135 -9.29 -6.50 -7.75
N SER A 136 -9.92 -7.12 -8.75
CA SER A 136 -9.80 -6.68 -10.16
C SER A 136 -10.60 -5.43 -10.51
N SER A 137 -11.68 -5.15 -9.78
CA SER A 137 -12.75 -4.30 -10.31
C SER A 137 -13.12 -3.10 -9.44
N CYS A 138 -12.61 -2.98 -8.21
CA CYS A 138 -13.11 -1.98 -7.25
C CYS A 138 -12.09 -0.90 -6.84
N TYR A 139 -10.79 -1.13 -7.05
CA TYR A 139 -9.75 -0.24 -6.54
C TYR A 139 -8.86 0.33 -7.66
N HIS A 140 -8.85 1.66 -7.79
CA HIS A 140 -7.88 2.43 -8.58
C HIS A 140 -7.84 2.20 -10.11
N GLY A 141 -8.81 1.51 -10.71
CA GLY A 141 -8.89 1.36 -12.17
C GLY A 141 -7.73 0.59 -12.79
N SER A 142 -6.96 -0.15 -11.98
CA SER A 142 -5.94 -1.05 -12.48
C SER A 142 -6.58 -2.43 -12.72
N ASN A 143 -6.87 -2.75 -13.97
CA ASN A 143 -7.31 -4.08 -14.40
C ASN A 143 -6.12 -5.06 -14.35
N LYS A 144 -5.58 -5.29 -13.15
CA LYS A 144 -4.33 -6.02 -12.87
C LYS A 144 -4.52 -7.22 -11.95
N ALA A 145 -5.77 -7.56 -11.60
CA ALA A 145 -5.96 -8.78 -10.83
C ALA A 145 -5.68 -9.98 -11.70
N LEU A 146 -5.27 -11.03 -11.01
CA LEU A 146 -5.01 -12.31 -11.61
C LEU A 146 -6.35 -13.02 -11.86
N THR A 147 -6.57 -13.39 -13.11
CA THR A 147 -7.68 -14.23 -13.54
C THR A 147 -7.22 -15.69 -13.59
N TRP A 148 -8.17 -16.61 -13.64
CA TRP A 148 -7.88 -18.04 -13.77
C TRP A 148 -7.01 -18.36 -15.00
N GLU A 149 -7.16 -17.57 -16.06
CA GLU A 149 -6.42 -17.73 -17.31
C GLU A 149 -4.95 -17.26 -17.23
N ASP A 150 -4.59 -16.50 -16.18
CA ASP A 150 -3.24 -15.98 -15.99
C ASP A 150 -2.27 -17.02 -15.39
N HIS A 151 -2.74 -18.24 -15.09
CA HIS A 151 -1.99 -19.25 -14.34
C HIS A 151 -2.12 -20.64 -14.94
N ASN A 152 -0.99 -21.36 -14.95
CA ASN A 152 -0.95 -22.80 -15.20
C ASN A 152 -0.57 -23.52 -13.90
N PHE A 153 -1.45 -24.40 -13.44
CA PHE A 153 -1.22 -25.21 -12.24
C PHE A 153 -0.73 -26.61 -12.63
N TRP A 154 0.41 -27.01 -12.06
CA TRP A 154 1.00 -28.34 -12.26
C TRP A 154 1.23 -28.99 -10.91
N VAL A 155 0.72 -30.20 -10.73
CA VAL A 155 1.04 -31.03 -9.56
C VAL A 155 2.19 -31.96 -9.92
N ILE A 156 3.35 -31.76 -9.30
CA ILE A 156 4.50 -32.65 -9.44
C ILE A 156 4.52 -33.55 -8.20
N PRO A 157 4.17 -34.84 -8.30
CA PRO A 157 4.24 -35.74 -7.17
C PRO A 157 5.69 -35.92 -6.72
N ASN A 158 5.91 -36.00 -5.40
CA ASN A 158 7.23 -36.27 -4.87
C ASN A 158 7.67 -37.70 -5.29
N PRO A 159 8.78 -37.85 -6.03
CA PRO A 159 9.23 -39.16 -6.50
C PRO A 159 9.48 -40.17 -5.37
N GLU A 160 9.84 -39.70 -4.16
CA GLU A 160 10.13 -40.55 -3.00
C GLU A 160 8.88 -41.20 -2.39
N ILE A 161 7.72 -40.56 -2.53
CA ILE A 161 6.44 -41.11 -2.03
C ILE A 161 5.84 -42.09 -3.03
N HIS A 162 6.09 -41.87 -4.32
CA HIS A 162 5.57 -42.70 -5.40
C HIS A 162 6.15 -44.12 -5.39
N THR A 163 7.36 -44.30 -4.86
CA THR A 163 7.97 -45.62 -4.70
C THR A 163 7.34 -46.41 -3.55
N ALA A 164 6.94 -45.74 -2.46
CA ALA A 164 6.36 -46.39 -1.28
C ALA A 164 4.94 -46.95 -1.51
N LEU A 165 4.18 -46.36 -2.44
CA LEU A 165 2.81 -46.80 -2.77
C LEU A 165 2.75 -47.90 -3.84
N VAL A 166 3.82 -48.11 -4.60
CA VAL A 166 3.89 -49.16 -5.65
C VAL A 166 4.48 -50.46 -5.10
N SER A 167 5.09 -50.42 -3.91
CA SER A 167 5.70 -51.57 -3.23
C SER A 167 4.86 -52.13 -2.06
N ALA A 168 3.61 -51.69 -1.89
CA ALA A 168 2.65 -52.20 -0.91
C ALA A 168 1.47 -52.87 -1.63
#